data_AF-A0A952MST3-F1
#
_entry.id   AF-A0A952MST3-F1
#
_cell.length_a   1.000
_cell.length_b   1.000
_cell.length_c   1.000
_cell.angle_alpha   90.00
_cell.angle_beta   90.00
_cell.angle_gamma   90.00
#
_symmetry.space_group_name_H-M   'P 1'
#
loop_
_entity.id
_entity.type
_entity.pdbx_description
1 polymer ?
#
loop_
_entity_poly.entity_id
_entity_poly.type
_entity_poly.pdbx_seq_one_letter_code
_entity_poly.pdbx_strand_id
1 'polypeptide(L)'
;MKALLTLTIITISLFSSLMAFGQESALQTERTSFGKSISLYPNPAVEYVEVNLDQLHANKVRLTLYNIIGNEIQAETEVIDDHKIRVRVKDFASGYYLLALRDDETKFKGTYKFLKR
;
A
#
# COMPACT_ATOMS: atom_id res chain seq x y z
N MET A 1 -25.44 -10.57 49.55
CA MET A 1 -24.29 -11.07 48.77
C MET A 1 -24.62 -11.30 47.29
N LYS A 2 -25.74 -11.97 46.95
CA LYS A 2 -26.14 -12.22 45.54
C LYS A 2 -26.39 -10.93 44.72
N ALA A 3 -27.01 -9.91 45.32
CA ALA A 3 -27.27 -8.61 44.67
C ALA A 3 -25.99 -7.81 44.35
N LEU A 4 -24.94 -7.97 45.17
CA LEU A 4 -23.64 -7.33 44.94
C LEU A 4 -22.92 -7.99 43.76
N LEU A 5 -23.05 -9.31 43.65
CA LEU A 5 -22.45 -10.12 42.58
C LEU A 5 -23.16 -9.93 41.23
N THR A 6 -24.47 -9.65 41.24
CA THR A 6 -25.20 -9.28 40.01
C THR A 6 -24.86 -7.87 39.53
N LEU A 7 -24.60 -6.93 40.46
CA LEU A 7 -24.23 -5.55 40.11
C LEU A 7 -22.85 -5.47 39.45
N THR A 8 -21.89 -6.29 39.91
CA THR A 8 -20.54 -6.35 39.33
C THR A 8 -20.52 -6.97 37.92
N ILE A 9 -21.40 -7.93 37.64
CA ILE A 9 -21.49 -8.55 36.30
C ILE A 9 -22.06 -7.56 35.27
N ILE A 10 -23.03 -6.74 35.68
CA ILE A 10 -23.64 -5.73 34.81
C ILE A 10 -22.63 -4.63 34.47
N THR A 11 -21.85 -4.16 35.45
CA THR A 11 -20.84 -3.11 35.21
C THR A 11 -19.70 -3.57 34.30
N ILE A 12 -19.25 -4.83 34.41
CA ILE A 12 -18.23 -5.41 33.51
C ILE A 12 -18.76 -5.51 32.07
N SER A 13 -20.05 -5.86 31.91
CA SER A 13 -20.69 -5.98 30.59
C SER A 13 -20.85 -4.61 29.90
N LEU A 14 -21.14 -3.54 30.65
CA LEU A 14 -21.18 -2.18 30.11
C LEU A 14 -19.80 -1.61 29.77
N PHE A 15 -18.73 -2.04 30.45
CA PHE A 15 -17.38 -1.56 30.16
C PHE A 15 -16.82 -2.14 28.85
N SER A 16 -17.25 -3.35 28.49
CA SER A 16 -16.79 -4.05 27.28
C SER A 16 -17.30 -3.41 25.98
N SER A 17 -18.47 -2.78 25.99
CA SER A 17 -19.03 -2.12 24.80
C SER A 17 -18.36 -0.78 24.47
N LEU A 18 -17.71 -0.12 25.44
CA LEU A 18 -16.96 1.13 25.21
C LEU A 18 -15.63 0.90 24.47
N MET A 19 -15.04 -0.30 24.59
CA MET A 19 -13.79 -0.66 23.91
C MET A 19 -13.99 -0.97 22.42
N ALA A 20 -15.19 -1.40 22.02
CA ALA A 20 -15.48 -1.76 20.63
C ALA A 20 -15.50 -0.55 19.66
N PHE A 21 -15.83 0.64 20.16
CA PHE A 21 -15.87 1.87 19.35
C PHE A 21 -14.47 2.43 19.03
N GLY A 22 -13.44 2.10 19.82
CA GLY A 22 -12.08 2.61 19.63
C GLY A 22 -11.27 1.91 18.54
N GLN A 23 -11.69 0.70 18.12
CA GLN A 23 -10.92 -0.15 17.22
C GLN A 23 -11.10 0.20 15.73
N GLU A 24 -12.13 0.96 15.37
CA GLU A 24 -12.43 1.31 13.98
C GLU A 24 -11.52 2.45 13.43
N SER A 25 -10.99 3.29 14.32
CA SER A 25 -10.18 4.47 13.93
C SER A 25 -8.73 4.13 13.54
N ALA A 26 -8.18 3.02 14.04
CA ALA A 26 -6.80 2.63 13.76
C ALA A 26 -6.61 2.06 12.34
N LEU A 27 -7.66 1.51 11.72
CA LEU A 27 -7.60 0.89 10.39
C LEU A 27 -7.79 1.89 9.22
N GLN A 28 -8.23 3.12 9.50
CA GLN A 28 -8.47 4.14 8.46
C GLN A 28 -7.33 5.16 8.30
N THR A 29 -6.39 5.24 9.26
CA THR A 29 -5.35 6.27 9.29
C THR A 29 -4.29 6.12 8.17
N GLU A 30 -4.17 4.96 7.52
CA GLU A 30 -3.19 4.77 6.42
C GLU A 30 -3.71 5.12 5.01
N ARG A 31 -4.98 5.52 4.82
CA ARG A 31 -5.51 5.83 3.47
C ARG A 31 -5.37 7.28 3.02
N THR A 32 -4.77 8.15 3.82
CA THR A 32 -4.63 9.57 3.49
C THR A 32 -3.23 10.11 3.82
N SER A 33 -2.21 9.59 3.14
CA SER A 33 -1.06 10.44 2.82
C SER A 33 -1.46 11.35 1.65
N PHE A 34 -2.26 12.38 1.94
CA PHE A 34 -2.34 13.56 1.09
C PHE A 34 -0.96 14.21 1.14
N GLY A 35 -0.09 13.89 0.19
CA GLY A 35 1.26 14.46 0.15
C GLY A 35 2.12 14.10 -1.06
N LYS A 36 1.96 12.92 -1.68
CA LYS A 36 2.78 12.53 -2.85
C LYS A 36 1.93 11.75 -3.86
N SER A 37 1.70 12.33 -5.03
CA SER A 37 0.86 11.73 -6.08
C SER A 37 1.69 10.77 -6.93
N ILE A 38 1.72 9.48 -6.56
CA ILE A 38 2.35 8.46 -7.41
C ILE A 38 1.35 7.98 -8.45
N SER A 39 1.76 7.91 -9.72
CA SER A 39 0.94 7.40 -10.82
C SER A 39 1.69 6.41 -11.70
N LEU A 40 0.94 5.44 -12.25
CA LEU A 40 1.47 4.40 -13.13
C LEU A 40 0.81 4.48 -14.50
N TYR A 41 1.62 4.63 -15.56
CA TYR A 41 1.14 4.69 -16.93
C TYR A 41 2.12 4.05 -17.93
N PRO A 42 1.65 3.47 -19.05
CA PRO A 42 0.24 3.22 -19.34
C PRO A 42 -0.33 2.12 -18.43
N ASN A 43 -1.62 2.21 -18.13
CA ASN A 43 -2.37 1.16 -17.47
C ASN A 43 -3.68 0.98 -18.25
N PRO A 44 -3.82 -0.06 -19.09
CA PRO A 44 -3.00 -1.28 -19.12
C PRO A 44 -1.61 -1.12 -19.75
N ALA A 45 -0.61 -1.82 -19.20
CA ALA A 45 0.77 -1.86 -19.68
C ALA A 45 1.00 -2.99 -20.69
N VAL A 46 1.89 -2.79 -21.66
CA VAL A 46 2.23 -3.79 -22.70
C VAL A 46 3.70 -4.18 -22.61
N GLU A 47 4.61 -3.22 -22.80
CA GLU A 47 6.06 -3.48 -22.73
C GLU A 47 6.71 -2.94 -21.46
N TYR A 48 6.22 -1.80 -20.98
CA TYR A 48 6.70 -1.15 -19.77
C TYR A 48 5.55 -0.45 -19.04
N VAL A 49 5.78 -0.16 -17.77
CA VAL A 49 5.00 0.79 -16.98
C VAL A 49 5.95 1.84 -16.42
N GLU A 50 5.59 3.11 -16.56
CA GLU A 50 6.30 4.25 -15.97
C GLU A 50 5.65 4.61 -14.64
N VAL A 51 6.51 4.82 -13.66
CA VAL A 51 6.18 5.21 -12.30
C VAL A 51 6.57 6.68 -12.17
N ASN A 52 5.58 7.55 -12.10
CA ASN A 52 5.81 8.96 -11.84
C ASN A 52 5.71 9.21 -10.34
N LEU A 53 6.80 9.74 -9.79
CA LEU A 53 7.08 9.83 -8.37
C LEU A 53 6.72 11.19 -7.76
N ASP A 54 6.33 12.16 -8.59
CA ASP A 54 5.96 13.53 -8.22
C ASP A 54 7.03 14.23 -7.36
N GLN A 55 7.02 14.02 -6.05
CA GLN A 55 7.97 14.61 -5.09
C GLN A 55 9.04 13.64 -4.55
N LEU A 56 9.09 12.38 -5.00
CA LEU A 56 10.16 11.45 -4.62
C LEU A 56 11.24 11.38 -5.68
N HIS A 57 12.49 11.36 -5.25
CA HIS A 57 13.63 11.14 -6.15
C HIS A 57 13.75 9.66 -6.50
N ALA A 58 13.84 9.35 -7.80
CA ALA A 58 13.95 8.01 -8.34
C ALA A 58 15.10 7.20 -7.71
N ASN A 59 16.25 7.83 -7.50
CA ASN A 59 17.44 7.19 -6.91
C ASN A 59 17.29 6.82 -5.42
N LYS A 60 16.25 7.32 -4.74
CA LYS A 60 15.98 7.06 -3.31
C LYS A 60 14.84 6.07 -3.09
N VAL A 61 14.07 5.76 -4.14
CA VAL A 61 12.92 4.88 -4.06
C VAL A 61 13.34 3.45 -4.40
N ARG A 62 12.98 2.50 -3.54
CA ARG A 62 13.03 1.07 -3.84
C ARG A 62 11.70 0.60 -4.39
N LEU A 63 11.76 -0.06 -5.54
CA LEU A 63 10.64 -0.72 -6.18
C LEU A 63 10.71 -2.24 -5.93
N THR A 64 9.56 -2.84 -5.61
CA THR A 64 9.40 -4.29 -5.58
C THR A 64 8.12 -4.65 -6.29
N LEU A 65 8.21 -5.52 -7.29
CA LEU A 65 7.06 -5.97 -8.08
C LEU A 65 6.56 -7.31 -7.55
N TYR A 66 5.25 -7.44 -7.41
CA TYR A 66 4.58 -8.67 -7.05
C TYR A 66 3.51 -9.03 -8.09
N ASN A 67 3.29 -10.31 -8.31
CA ASN A 67 2.06 -10.77 -8.96
C ASN A 67 0.85 -10.60 -8.00
N ILE A 68 -0.37 -10.84 -8.50
CA ILE A 68 -1.58 -10.68 -7.68
C ILE A 68 -1.69 -11.63 -6.47
N ILE A 69 -0.95 -12.75 -6.49
CA ILE A 69 -0.91 -13.74 -5.39
C ILE A 69 0.10 -13.30 -4.31
N GLY A 70 0.97 -12.33 -4.61
CA GLY A 70 1.99 -11.80 -3.69
C GLY A 70 3.38 -12.39 -3.88
N ASN A 71 3.62 -13.18 -4.93
CA ASN A 71 4.97 -13.63 -5.25
C ASN A 71 5.77 -12.47 -5.86
N GLU A 72 6.99 -12.28 -5.37
CA GLU A 72 7.92 -11.28 -5.92
C GLU A 72 8.36 -11.67 -7.33
N ILE A 73 8.36 -10.69 -8.23
CA ILE A 73 8.75 -10.83 -9.64
C ILE A 73 9.95 -9.93 -9.87
N GLN A 74 11.03 -10.51 -10.38
CA GLN A 74 12.18 -9.72 -10.80
C GLN A 74 11.86 -8.96 -12.08
N ALA A 75 12.08 -7.66 -12.04
CA ALA A 75 11.83 -6.77 -13.17
C ALA A 75 13.03 -5.85 -13.38
N GLU A 76 13.39 -5.66 -14.64
CA GLU A 76 14.37 -4.65 -15.02
C GLU A 76 13.76 -3.26 -14.83
N THR A 77 14.49 -2.39 -14.14
CA THR A 77 14.09 -1.01 -13.90
C THR A 77 15.15 -0.05 -14.46
N GLU A 78 14.67 1.07 -14.99
CA GLU A 78 15.51 2.13 -15.54
C GLU A 78 15.04 3.47 -14.98
N VAL A 79 15.96 4.25 -14.43
CA VAL A 79 15.69 5.65 -14.04
C VAL A 79 15.76 6.49 -15.31
N ILE A 80 14.61 7.00 -15.75
CA ILE A 80 14.49 7.80 -16.98
C ILE A 80 14.53 9.31 -16.70
N ASP A 81 14.27 9.72 -15.45
CA ASP A 81 14.30 11.10 -14.96
C ASP A 81 14.40 11.10 -13.42
N ASP A 82 14.69 12.24 -12.80
CA ASP A 82 14.80 12.43 -11.35
C ASP A 82 13.54 11.98 -10.60
N HIS A 83 12.37 12.00 -11.25
CA HIS A 83 11.07 11.65 -10.66
C HIS A 83 10.33 10.57 -11.47
N LYS A 84 11.04 9.83 -12.33
CA LYS A 84 10.42 8.77 -13.14
C LYS A 84 11.29 7.52 -13.23
N ILE A 85 10.64 6.39 -13.02
CA ILE A 85 11.25 5.06 -13.18
C ILE A 85 10.41 4.28 -14.20
N ARG A 86 11.06 3.67 -15.17
CA ARG A 86 10.44 2.72 -16.10
C ARG A 86 10.70 1.30 -15.61
N VAL A 87 9.64 0.48 -15.59
CA VAL A 87 9.70 -0.94 -15.25
C VAL A 87 9.36 -1.74 -16.49
N ARG A 88 10.28 -2.59 -16.97
CA ARG A 88 10.05 -3.46 -18.12
C ARG A 88 9.14 -4.63 -17.70
N VAL A 89 8.03 -4.80 -18.41
CA VAL A 89 7.02 -5.85 -18.12
C VAL A 89 6.71 -6.74 -19.32
N LYS A 90 7.37 -6.51 -20.47
CA LYS A 90 7.09 -7.15 -21.76
C LYS A 90 6.91 -8.67 -21.68
N ASP A 91 7.79 -9.33 -20.93
CA ASP A 91 7.88 -10.78 -20.86
C ASP A 91 7.02 -11.39 -19.73
N PHE A 92 6.21 -10.58 -19.05
CA PHE A 92 5.32 -11.03 -17.97
C PHE A 92 3.97 -11.49 -18.51
N ALA A 93 3.39 -12.49 -17.85
CA ALA A 93 2.05 -12.98 -18.15
C ALA A 93 1.00 -11.88 -17.96
N SER A 94 -0.03 -11.87 -18.80
CA SER A 94 -1.15 -10.94 -18.67
C SER A 94 -1.86 -11.13 -17.33
N GLY A 95 -2.22 -10.01 -16.69
CA GLY A 95 -2.85 -10.05 -15.38
C GLY A 95 -2.55 -8.83 -14.53
N TYR A 96 -3.03 -8.86 -13.29
CA TYR A 96 -2.79 -7.79 -12.33
C TYR A 96 -1.46 -7.99 -11.59
N TYR A 97 -0.77 -6.89 -11.39
CA TYR A 97 0.47 -6.82 -10.63
C TYR A 97 0.36 -5.71 -9.58
N LEU A 98 1.15 -5.85 -8.53
CA LEU A 98 1.28 -4.89 -7.44
C LEU A 98 2.71 -4.36 -7.42
N LEU A 99 2.88 -3.05 -7.57
CA LEU A 99 4.15 -2.38 -7.43
C LEU A 99 4.23 -1.71 -6.07
N ALA A 100 5.11 -2.20 -5.20
CA ALA A 100 5.40 -1.60 -3.92
C ALA A 100 6.55 -0.60 -4.06
N LEU A 101 6.35 0.61 -3.53
CA LEU A 101 7.33 1.68 -3.43
C LEU A 101 7.69 1.88 -1.95
N ARG A 102 8.98 2.01 -1.67
CA ARG A 102 9.48 2.36 -0.34
C ARG A 102 10.61 3.38 -0.45
N ASP A 103 10.53 4.44 0.33
CA ASP A 103 11.61 5.41 0.54
C ASP A 103 11.90 5.48 2.04
N ASP A 104 13.11 5.09 2.44
CA ASP A 104 13.50 5.03 3.84
C ASP A 104 13.78 6.40 4.45
N GLU A 105 14.12 7.39 3.64
CA GLU A 105 14.40 8.76 4.11
C GLU A 105 13.08 9.43 4.48
N THR A 106 12.11 9.42 3.55
CA THR A 106 10.82 10.08 3.78
C THR A 106 9.80 9.19 4.49
N LYS A 107 10.17 7.94 4.80
CA LYS A 107 9.29 6.88 5.34
C LYS A 107 8.07 6.58 4.47
N PHE A 108 8.10 7.02 3.22
CA PHE A 108 7.02 6.80 2.27
C PHE A 108 6.93 5.31 1.94
N LYS A 109 5.70 4.78 1.98
CA LYS A 109 5.36 3.42 1.57
C LYS A 109 4.05 3.48 0.80
N GLY A 110 3.99 2.83 -0.35
CA GLY A 110 2.78 2.75 -1.16
C GLY A 110 2.77 1.52 -2.04
N THR A 111 1.59 0.97 -2.30
CA THR A 111 1.42 -0.17 -3.20
C THR A 111 0.38 0.18 -4.25
N TYR A 112 0.72 -0.01 -5.51
CA TYR A 112 -0.12 0.39 -6.65
C TYR A 112 -0.38 -0.80 -7.55
N LYS A 113 -1.64 -0.94 -7.98
CA LYS A 113 -2.07 -2.01 -8.88
C LYS A 113 -2.06 -1.53 -10.33
N PHE A 114 -1.52 -2.32 -11.24
CA PHE A 114 -1.67 -2.10 -12.68
C PHE A 114 -2.01 -3.42 -13.40
N LEU A 115 -2.56 -3.29 -14.61
CA LEU A 115 -2.91 -4.41 -15.48
C LEU A 115 -1.85 -4.56 -16.58
N LYS A 116 -1.24 -5.74 -16.71
CA LYS A 116 -0.44 -6.14 -17.88
C LYS A 116 -1.35 -6.82 -18.91
N ARG A 117 -1.27 -6.38 -20.17
CA ARG A 117 -1.92 -7.02 -21.32
C ARG A 117 -1.01 -8.01 -22.01
#